data_AF-A0A2T9Z3T6-F1
#
_entry.id   AF-A0A2T9Z3T6-F1
#
_cell.length_a   1.000
_cell.length_b   1.000
_cell.length_c   1.000
_cell.angle_alpha   90.00
_cell.angle_beta   90.00
_cell.angle_gamma   90.00
#
_symmetry.space_group_name_H-M   'P 1'
#
loop_
_entity.id
_entity.type
_entity.pdbx_description
1 polymer ?
#
loop_
_entity_poly.entity_id
_entity_poly.type
_entity_poly.pdbx_seq_one_letter_code
_entity_poly.pdbx_strand_id
1 'polypeptide(L)'
;MSNPNAEQLKNQVRKELAMANAQELINSINEHCFKMCIQKPGSKIDSSEESCLDRCMDKYMAAWDLVSRSYDINLLIQQADEIKTAANALFAQKKYDDAIEQYTNAIELNPNAPAYYSNRAQCYILTERYGAAITDADKAVELDPAFFKGYYRRAVAYMAMGKIEEARRDYKKVSALRPSDKAARANMLRVDKLYKKIMFEKAIETDVDIRLISEKLNVDDYKLDDSYNGPIMKIAEVSESDPNSLLNTNKKNITDNEEKIVVKPILETVDLKFVEELSDWFRNQQKLPVRYVYAILISIQRMLRTLGSLVDIDIPKDTILNICGDVHGQYYDVLNLFKLAGKPSEKNMFLFNGDFVDRGSFSVETVFLLFVYKLLYPNTFFLNRGNHETISMNKLYGFEGEILSKYGNSHGARIFNLFQETFNCLPIAHLVKNKIFVVHGGLYSQDLGMNDKKTGKFGVTLDMIRNIDRFRQPGDSGILVESLWSDPQKEKGRSPNKRGVAIQFGPDVTKQFLELNDLKMVVRSHEKKDAGYEIEHDGQCVTVFSAPNYCDQVGNLGAYMRVNSDLDIVYKTFEAVEHPPVKSMAYANISPFM
;
A
#
# COMPACT_ATOMS: atom_id res chain seq x y z
N MET A 1 -28.60 -24.51 -20.11
CA MET A 1 -27.35 -23.76 -20.32
C MET A 1 -26.19 -24.71 -20.08
N SER A 2 -25.47 -25.07 -21.14
CA SER A 2 -24.36 -26.04 -21.10
C SER A 2 -23.20 -25.49 -20.26
N ASN A 3 -22.68 -26.33 -19.36
CA ASN A 3 -21.55 -26.01 -18.48
C ASN A 3 -20.25 -25.97 -19.32
N PRO A 4 -19.58 -24.81 -19.48
CA PRO A 4 -18.35 -24.68 -20.29
C PRO A 4 -17.22 -25.63 -19.83
N ASN A 5 -17.18 -25.96 -18.54
CA ASN A 5 -16.17 -26.86 -17.97
C ASN A 5 -16.39 -28.33 -18.37
N ALA A 6 -17.63 -28.73 -18.66
CA ALA A 6 -17.90 -30.05 -19.19
C ALA A 6 -17.42 -30.17 -20.64
N GLU A 7 -17.47 -29.08 -21.42
CA GLU A 7 -16.97 -29.01 -22.79
C GLU A 7 -15.44 -29.04 -22.82
N GLN A 8 -14.77 -28.31 -21.91
CA GLN A 8 -13.30 -28.31 -21.78
C GLN A 8 -12.75 -29.64 -21.28
N LEU A 9 -13.37 -30.25 -20.26
CA LEU A 9 -12.98 -31.58 -19.78
C LEU A 9 -13.22 -32.65 -20.86
N LYS A 10 -14.32 -32.57 -21.61
CA LYS A 10 -14.55 -33.42 -22.78
C LYS A 10 -13.49 -33.20 -23.86
N ASN A 11 -13.04 -31.97 -24.08
CA ASN A 11 -11.99 -31.68 -25.06
C ASN A 11 -10.61 -32.16 -24.60
N GLN A 12 -10.31 -32.13 -23.30
CA GLN A 12 -9.09 -32.70 -22.73
C GLN A 12 -9.11 -34.23 -22.78
N VAL A 13 -10.20 -34.86 -22.37
CA VAL A 13 -10.41 -36.30 -22.49
C VAL A 13 -10.37 -36.73 -23.96
N ARG A 14 -10.96 -35.96 -24.90
CA ARG A 14 -10.86 -36.23 -26.35
C ARG A 14 -9.43 -36.13 -26.85
N LYS A 15 -8.64 -35.18 -26.35
CA LYS A 15 -7.21 -35.06 -26.69
C LYS A 15 -6.41 -36.24 -26.16
N GLU A 16 -6.60 -36.62 -24.90
CA GLU A 16 -5.94 -37.77 -24.28
C GLU A 16 -6.32 -39.09 -24.98
N LEU A 17 -7.60 -39.27 -25.32
CA LEU A 17 -8.09 -40.42 -26.08
C LEU A 17 -7.53 -40.42 -27.51
N ALA A 18 -7.46 -39.27 -28.17
CA ALA A 18 -6.85 -39.14 -29.50
C ALA A 18 -5.34 -39.45 -29.48
N MET A 19 -4.64 -39.11 -28.40
CA MET A 19 -3.21 -39.43 -28.22
C MET A 19 -2.98 -40.92 -27.93
N ALA A 20 -3.79 -41.52 -27.05
CA ALA A 20 -3.73 -42.96 -26.80
C ALA A 20 -3.99 -43.76 -28.10
N ASN A 21 -5.00 -43.35 -28.86
CA ASN A 21 -5.30 -43.92 -30.16
C ASN A 21 -4.18 -43.66 -31.20
N ALA A 22 -3.51 -42.50 -31.15
CA ALA A 22 -2.38 -42.19 -32.03
C ALA A 22 -1.16 -43.07 -31.71
N GLN A 23 -0.87 -43.31 -30.43
CA GLN A 23 0.21 -44.20 -30.00
C GLN A 23 -0.06 -45.66 -30.37
N GLU A 24 -1.30 -46.14 -30.19
CA GLU A 24 -1.72 -47.47 -30.66
C GLU A 24 -1.66 -47.59 -32.18
N LEU A 25 -2.03 -46.53 -32.92
CA LEU A 25 -1.93 -46.48 -34.38
C LEU A 25 -0.47 -46.54 -34.84
N ILE A 26 0.44 -45.81 -34.22
CA ILE A 26 1.89 -45.89 -34.50
C ILE A 26 2.41 -47.30 -34.24
N ASN A 27 2.03 -47.92 -33.11
CA ASN A 27 2.45 -49.29 -32.78
C ASN A 27 1.90 -50.31 -33.81
N SER A 28 0.65 -50.16 -34.23
CA SER A 28 0.00 -51.00 -35.23
C SER A 28 0.62 -50.85 -36.63
N ILE A 29 0.91 -49.61 -37.06
CA ILE A 29 1.60 -49.33 -38.33
C ILE A 29 3.01 -49.93 -38.31
N ASN A 30 3.77 -49.75 -37.22
CA ASN A 30 5.09 -50.35 -37.07
C ASN A 30 5.02 -51.89 -37.17
N GLU A 31 4.03 -52.54 -36.55
CA GLU A 31 3.85 -53.99 -36.62
C GLU A 31 3.45 -54.47 -38.02
N HIS A 32 2.61 -53.70 -38.72
CA HIS A 32 2.16 -54.00 -40.09
C HIS A 32 3.30 -53.84 -41.12
N CYS A 33 4.03 -52.72 -41.08
CA CYS A 33 5.20 -52.48 -41.92
C CYS A 33 6.32 -53.50 -41.63
N PHE A 34 6.55 -53.88 -40.37
CA PHE A 34 7.50 -54.91 -39.99
C PHE A 34 7.11 -56.29 -40.54
N LYS A 35 5.83 -56.66 -40.49
CA LYS A 35 5.30 -57.89 -41.10
C LYS A 35 5.44 -57.91 -42.63
N MET A 36 5.22 -56.78 -43.31
CA MET A 36 5.39 -56.67 -44.77
C MET A 36 6.87 -56.77 -45.19
N CYS A 37 7.80 -56.14 -44.45
CA CYS A 37 9.23 -56.18 -44.76
C CYS A 37 9.90 -57.54 -44.48
N ILE A 38 9.40 -58.33 -43.52
CA ILE A 38 9.96 -59.66 -43.20
C ILE A 38 9.42 -60.75 -44.14
N GLN A 39 8.18 -60.65 -44.63
CA GLN A 39 7.55 -61.74 -45.38
C GLN A 39 7.99 -61.86 -46.85
N LYS A 40 8.66 -60.86 -47.45
CA LYS A 40 9.18 -60.98 -48.83
C LYS A 40 10.47 -60.19 -49.07
N PRO A 41 11.66 -60.76 -48.81
CA PRO A 41 12.89 -60.23 -49.37
C PRO A 41 12.90 -60.51 -50.89
N GLY A 42 12.64 -59.50 -51.73
CA GLY A 42 12.94 -59.54 -53.18
C GLY A 42 11.77 -59.60 -54.16
N SER A 43 10.51 -59.38 -53.76
CA SER A 43 9.41 -59.22 -54.73
C SER A 43 9.20 -57.76 -55.13
N LYS A 44 9.05 -57.48 -56.44
CA LYS A 44 8.66 -56.16 -56.95
C LYS A 44 7.28 -55.77 -56.36
N ILE A 45 7.23 -54.62 -55.70
CA ILE A 45 6.02 -54.00 -55.17
C ILE A 45 5.16 -53.53 -56.36
N ASP A 46 3.86 -53.85 -56.37
CA ASP A 46 2.92 -53.36 -57.38
C ASP A 46 2.44 -51.93 -57.04
N SER A 47 2.09 -51.14 -58.05
CA SER A 47 1.49 -49.79 -57.97
C SER A 47 0.29 -49.67 -57.01
N SER A 48 -0.46 -50.76 -56.80
CA SER A 48 -1.58 -50.79 -55.85
C SER A 48 -1.13 -50.87 -54.38
N GLU A 49 -0.01 -51.54 -54.10
CA GLU A 49 0.63 -51.65 -52.78
C GLU A 49 1.37 -50.36 -52.41
N GLU A 50 1.95 -49.67 -53.40
CA GLU A 50 2.61 -48.36 -53.25
C GLU A 50 1.62 -47.28 -52.75
N SER A 51 0.40 -47.23 -53.31
CA SER A 51 -0.64 -46.29 -52.83
C SER A 51 -1.20 -46.63 -51.44
N CYS A 52 -1.02 -47.86 -50.96
CA CYS A 52 -1.39 -48.28 -49.62
C CYS A 52 -0.33 -47.84 -48.60
N LEU A 53 0.95 -47.98 -48.97
CA LEU A 53 2.08 -47.52 -48.17
C LEU A 53 2.04 -46.00 -47.96
N ASP A 54 1.79 -45.21 -49.01
CA ASP A 54 1.72 -43.75 -48.92
C ASP A 54 0.61 -43.29 -47.94
N ARG A 55 -0.58 -43.91 -48.02
CA ARG A 55 -1.69 -43.62 -47.11
C ARG A 55 -1.41 -44.06 -45.67
N CYS A 56 -0.60 -45.09 -45.46
CA CYS A 56 -0.13 -45.50 -44.13
C CYS A 56 0.90 -44.50 -43.58
N MET A 57 1.82 -44.03 -44.41
CA MET A 57 2.83 -43.04 -44.04
C MET A 57 2.20 -41.68 -43.69
N ASP A 58 1.20 -41.21 -44.43
CA ASP A 58 0.47 -39.98 -44.10
C ASP A 58 -0.20 -40.05 -42.72
N LYS A 59 -0.84 -41.20 -42.41
CA LYS A 59 -1.45 -41.44 -41.09
C LYS A 59 -0.41 -41.55 -39.98
N TYR A 60 0.74 -42.17 -40.26
CA TYR A 60 1.87 -42.25 -39.33
C TYR A 60 2.42 -40.87 -39.02
N MET A 61 2.67 -40.04 -40.03
CA MET A 61 3.22 -38.69 -39.84
C MET A 61 2.25 -37.79 -39.07
N ALA A 62 0.93 -37.89 -39.32
CA ALA A 62 -0.08 -37.16 -38.56
C ALA A 62 -0.16 -37.62 -37.09
N ALA A 63 -0.09 -38.94 -36.84
CA ALA A 63 -0.06 -39.49 -35.49
C ALA A 63 1.23 -39.14 -34.74
N TRP A 64 2.37 -39.17 -35.44
CA TRP A 64 3.68 -38.80 -34.91
C TRP A 64 3.73 -37.32 -34.55
N ASP A 65 3.24 -36.41 -35.41
CA ASP A 65 3.14 -34.98 -35.12
C ASP A 65 2.27 -34.70 -33.88
N LEU A 66 1.15 -35.41 -33.71
CA LEU A 66 0.31 -35.34 -32.51
C LEU A 66 1.04 -35.79 -31.24
N VAL A 67 1.78 -36.90 -31.30
CA VAL A 67 2.53 -37.45 -30.16
C VAL A 67 3.75 -36.59 -29.84
N SER A 68 4.51 -36.13 -30.84
CA SER A 68 5.66 -35.23 -30.66
C SER A 68 5.25 -33.91 -30.02
N ARG A 69 4.17 -33.28 -30.49
CA ARG A 69 3.63 -32.05 -29.84
C ARG A 69 3.21 -32.28 -28.40
N SER A 70 2.66 -33.45 -28.08
CA SER A 70 2.30 -33.82 -26.70
C SER A 70 3.54 -33.99 -25.81
N TYR A 71 4.58 -34.64 -26.34
CA TYR A 71 5.86 -34.77 -25.66
C TYR A 71 6.51 -33.41 -25.37
N ASP A 72 6.53 -32.51 -26.36
CA ASP A 72 7.06 -31.15 -26.21
C ASP A 72 6.26 -30.35 -25.15
N ILE A 73 4.93 -30.46 -25.13
CA ILE A 73 4.08 -29.83 -24.10
C ILE A 73 4.38 -30.39 -22.70
N ASN A 74 4.53 -31.71 -22.57
CA ASN A 74 4.84 -32.34 -21.28
C ASN A 74 6.22 -31.91 -20.74
N LEU A 75 7.21 -31.75 -21.64
CA LEU A 75 8.53 -31.24 -21.27
C LEU A 75 8.45 -29.79 -20.76
N LEU A 76 7.68 -28.92 -21.43
CA LEU A 76 7.45 -27.54 -20.98
C LEU A 76 6.73 -27.49 -19.62
N ILE A 77 5.74 -28.37 -19.40
CA ILE A 77 5.05 -28.48 -18.10
C ILE A 77 6.02 -28.91 -17.00
N GLN A 78 6.89 -29.90 -17.27
CA GLN A 78 7.90 -30.34 -16.31
C GLN A 78 8.87 -29.21 -15.96
N GLN A 79 9.38 -28.50 -16.97
CA GLN A 79 10.25 -27.34 -16.76
C GLN A 79 9.56 -26.24 -15.95
N ALA A 80 8.29 -25.94 -16.25
CA ALA A 80 7.50 -24.98 -15.48
C ALA A 80 7.36 -25.39 -14.01
N ASP A 81 7.17 -26.68 -13.73
CA ASP A 81 7.06 -27.21 -12.37
C ASP A 81 8.38 -27.18 -11.59
N GLU A 82 9.52 -27.35 -12.28
CA GLU A 82 10.86 -27.16 -11.71
C GLU A 82 11.09 -25.69 -11.33
N ILE A 83 10.77 -24.75 -12.23
CA ILE A 83 10.86 -23.31 -11.96
C ILE A 83 9.96 -22.91 -10.79
N LYS A 84 8.71 -23.40 -10.75
CA LYS A 84 7.80 -23.20 -9.61
C LYS A 84 8.42 -23.71 -8.30
N THR A 85 9.14 -24.83 -8.33
CA THR A 85 9.79 -25.37 -7.13
C THR A 85 10.91 -24.45 -6.64
N ALA A 86 11.70 -23.88 -7.56
CA ALA A 86 12.68 -22.84 -7.24
C ALA A 86 12.01 -21.57 -6.68
N ALA A 87 10.89 -21.14 -7.27
CA ALA A 87 10.09 -20.01 -6.79
C ALA A 87 9.56 -20.23 -5.35
N ASN A 88 9.10 -21.44 -5.02
CA ASN A 88 8.69 -21.80 -3.66
C ASN A 88 9.86 -21.70 -2.67
N ALA A 89 11.08 -22.06 -3.08
CA ALA A 89 12.27 -21.96 -2.23
C ALA A 89 12.64 -20.49 -1.95
N LEU A 90 12.55 -19.61 -2.96
CA LEU A 90 12.72 -18.17 -2.79
C LEU A 90 11.65 -17.57 -1.88
N PHE A 91 10.40 -17.99 -2.05
CA PHE A 91 9.30 -17.60 -1.17
C PHE A 91 9.56 -17.97 0.30
N ALA A 92 10.06 -19.17 0.56
CA ALA A 92 10.41 -19.61 1.91
C ALA A 92 11.57 -18.80 2.52
N GLN A 93 12.46 -18.26 1.68
CA GLN A 93 13.53 -17.32 2.07
C GLN A 93 13.04 -15.86 2.18
N LYS A 94 11.73 -15.60 2.02
CA LYS A 94 11.12 -14.27 1.98
C LYS A 94 11.60 -13.36 0.84
N LYS A 95 12.23 -13.93 -0.19
CA LYS A 95 12.64 -13.23 -1.41
C LYS A 95 11.46 -13.15 -2.38
N TYR A 96 10.46 -12.35 -2.03
CA TYR A 96 9.17 -12.35 -2.72
C TYR A 96 9.25 -11.80 -4.14
N ASP A 97 10.06 -10.76 -4.40
CA ASP A 97 10.22 -10.21 -5.76
C ASP A 97 10.92 -11.23 -6.69
N ASP A 98 11.98 -11.89 -6.23
CA ASP A 98 12.64 -12.97 -6.98
C ASP A 98 11.66 -14.14 -7.23
N ALA A 99 10.85 -14.51 -6.23
CA ALA A 99 9.83 -15.54 -6.39
C ALA A 99 8.76 -15.15 -7.42
N ILE A 100 8.34 -13.88 -7.46
CA ILE A 100 7.39 -13.35 -8.45
C ILE A 100 7.95 -13.50 -9.87
N GLU A 101 9.23 -13.19 -10.07
CA GLU A 101 9.90 -13.36 -11.36
C GLU A 101 9.90 -14.83 -11.79
N GLN A 102 10.29 -15.75 -10.89
CA GLN A 102 10.30 -17.18 -11.21
C GLN A 102 8.88 -17.74 -11.46
N TYR A 103 7.86 -17.32 -10.71
CA TYR A 103 6.49 -17.71 -11.04
C TYR A 103 6.03 -17.16 -12.38
N THR A 104 6.51 -15.98 -12.79
CA THR A 104 6.21 -15.42 -14.11
C THR A 104 6.81 -16.28 -15.21
N ASN A 105 8.07 -16.68 -15.07
CA ASN A 105 8.73 -17.61 -16.00
C ASN A 105 8.00 -18.97 -16.08
N ALA A 106 7.53 -19.51 -14.94
CA ALA A 106 6.73 -20.74 -14.93
C ALA A 106 5.39 -20.59 -15.65
N ILE A 107 4.73 -19.43 -15.52
CA ILE A 107 3.46 -19.11 -16.19
C ILE A 107 3.66 -18.97 -17.70
N GLU A 108 4.77 -18.38 -18.15
CA GLU A 108 5.10 -18.27 -19.58
C GLU A 108 5.25 -19.64 -20.25
N LEU A 109 5.84 -20.62 -19.54
CA LEU A 109 5.97 -22.00 -20.02
C LEU A 109 4.66 -22.79 -19.94
N ASN A 110 3.88 -22.61 -18.87
CA ASN A 110 2.59 -23.28 -18.69
C ASN A 110 1.54 -22.34 -18.06
N PRO A 111 0.75 -21.63 -18.89
CA PRO A 111 -0.24 -20.65 -18.43
C PRO A 111 -1.56 -21.28 -17.94
N ASN A 112 -1.69 -22.60 -17.96
CA ASN A 112 -2.94 -23.29 -17.64
C ASN A 112 -2.97 -23.87 -16.21
N ALA A 113 -1.94 -23.63 -15.40
CA ALA A 113 -1.87 -24.14 -14.03
C ALA A 113 -2.36 -23.08 -13.01
N PRO A 114 -3.54 -23.27 -12.36
CA PRO A 114 -4.09 -22.32 -11.37
C PRO A 114 -3.16 -22.08 -10.18
N ALA A 115 -2.34 -23.09 -9.83
CA ALA A 115 -1.43 -23.01 -8.70
C ALA A 115 -0.35 -21.94 -8.87
N TYR A 116 0.12 -21.68 -10.10
CA TYR A 116 1.20 -20.73 -10.34
C TYR A 116 0.72 -19.30 -10.06
N TYR A 117 -0.44 -18.94 -10.61
CA TYR A 117 -1.11 -17.67 -10.33
C TYR A 117 -1.43 -17.50 -8.84
N SER A 118 -1.98 -18.53 -8.18
CA SER A 118 -2.31 -18.43 -6.75
C SER A 118 -1.08 -18.27 -5.84
N ASN A 119 0.05 -18.88 -6.20
CA ASN A 119 1.30 -18.69 -5.47
C ASN A 119 1.91 -17.30 -5.73
N ARG A 120 1.90 -16.82 -6.98
CA ARG A 120 2.35 -15.46 -7.31
C ARG A 120 1.45 -14.39 -6.67
N ALA A 121 0.14 -14.61 -6.64
CA ALA A 121 -0.81 -13.78 -5.89
C ALA A 121 -0.48 -13.70 -4.39
N GLN A 122 -0.02 -14.80 -3.77
CA GLN A 122 0.44 -14.75 -2.37
C GLN A 122 1.67 -13.87 -2.20
N CYS A 123 2.62 -13.93 -3.14
CA CYS A 123 3.78 -13.05 -3.12
C CYS A 123 3.33 -11.58 -3.26
N TYR A 124 2.42 -11.30 -4.19
CA TYR A 124 1.85 -9.97 -4.36
C TYR A 124 1.13 -9.45 -3.10
N ILE A 125 0.40 -10.29 -2.36
CA ILE A 125 -0.21 -9.90 -1.08
C ILE A 125 0.86 -9.50 -0.06
N LEU A 126 1.95 -10.26 0.04
CA LEU A 126 3.04 -10.00 0.99
C LEU A 126 3.90 -8.79 0.61
N THR A 127 3.92 -8.43 -0.68
CA THR A 127 4.54 -7.19 -1.18
C THR A 127 3.51 -6.08 -1.43
N GLU A 128 2.29 -6.22 -0.91
CA GLU A 128 1.24 -5.18 -0.93
C GLU A 128 0.74 -4.74 -2.32
N ARG A 129 0.96 -5.60 -3.32
CA ARG A 129 0.48 -5.46 -4.71
C ARG A 129 -0.91 -6.11 -4.84
N TYR A 130 -1.88 -5.63 -4.07
CA TYR A 130 -3.19 -6.28 -3.93
C TYR A 130 -3.99 -6.36 -5.23
N GLY A 131 -3.91 -5.33 -6.09
CA GLY A 131 -4.52 -5.34 -7.42
C GLY A 131 -3.96 -6.46 -8.30
N ALA A 132 -2.63 -6.60 -8.34
CA ALA A 132 -1.97 -7.71 -9.06
C ALA A 132 -2.34 -9.07 -8.47
N ALA A 133 -2.48 -9.16 -7.15
CA ALA A 133 -2.92 -10.38 -6.48
C ALA A 133 -4.36 -10.78 -6.86
N ILE A 134 -5.27 -9.79 -6.98
CA ILE A 134 -6.64 -10.00 -7.44
C ILE A 134 -6.64 -10.50 -8.88
N THR A 135 -5.88 -9.87 -9.78
CA THR A 135 -5.79 -10.30 -11.19
C THR A 135 -5.31 -11.75 -11.32
N ASP A 136 -4.26 -12.13 -10.60
CA ASP A 136 -3.78 -13.52 -10.61
C ASP A 136 -4.80 -14.48 -9.98
N ALA A 137 -5.45 -14.07 -8.88
CA ALA A 137 -6.46 -14.89 -8.24
C ALA A 137 -7.72 -15.07 -9.12
N ASP A 138 -8.12 -14.04 -9.86
CA ASP A 138 -9.16 -14.09 -10.88
C ASP A 138 -8.79 -15.11 -11.95
N LYS A 139 -7.56 -15.05 -12.47
CA LYS A 139 -7.09 -16.01 -13.47
C LYS A 139 -7.07 -17.45 -12.93
N ALA A 140 -6.64 -17.65 -11.68
CA ALA A 140 -6.68 -18.96 -11.04
C ALA A 140 -8.11 -19.53 -10.93
N VAL A 141 -9.09 -18.68 -10.59
CA VAL A 141 -10.51 -19.06 -10.50
C VAL A 141 -11.13 -19.30 -11.88
N GLU A 142 -10.71 -18.53 -12.90
CA GLU A 142 -11.13 -18.74 -14.29
C GLU A 142 -10.64 -20.09 -14.83
N LEU A 143 -9.38 -20.45 -14.56
CA LEU A 143 -8.79 -21.72 -14.98
C LEU A 143 -9.41 -22.93 -14.26
N ASP A 144 -9.69 -22.83 -12.96
CA ASP A 144 -10.37 -23.86 -12.19
C ASP A 144 -11.33 -23.26 -11.14
N PRO A 145 -12.65 -23.23 -11.42
CA PRO A 145 -13.67 -22.75 -10.47
C PRO A 145 -13.82 -23.59 -9.19
N ALA A 146 -13.24 -24.79 -9.11
CA ALA A 146 -13.18 -25.59 -7.89
C ALA A 146 -11.91 -25.31 -7.06
N PHE A 147 -10.96 -24.54 -7.60
CA PHE A 147 -9.70 -24.22 -6.94
C PHE A 147 -9.90 -23.16 -5.84
N PHE A 148 -10.24 -23.63 -4.64
CA PHE A 148 -10.55 -22.77 -3.49
C PHE A 148 -9.44 -21.77 -3.12
N LYS A 149 -8.17 -22.09 -3.40
CA LYS A 149 -7.05 -21.19 -3.11
C LYS A 149 -7.12 -19.89 -3.91
N GLY A 150 -7.65 -19.92 -5.14
CA GLY A 150 -7.89 -18.70 -5.93
C GLY A 150 -8.82 -17.74 -5.21
N TYR A 151 -10.01 -18.20 -4.83
CA TYR A 151 -10.96 -17.42 -4.03
C TYR A 151 -10.36 -16.95 -2.69
N TYR A 152 -9.57 -17.80 -2.02
CA TYR A 152 -8.92 -17.42 -0.77
C TYR A 152 -7.93 -16.26 -0.96
N ARG A 153 -7.05 -16.32 -1.97
CA ARG A 153 -6.09 -15.24 -2.26
C ARG A 153 -6.82 -13.95 -2.61
N ARG A 154 -7.86 -14.03 -3.44
CA ARG A 154 -8.68 -12.87 -3.82
C ARG A 154 -9.39 -12.25 -2.61
N ALA A 155 -9.95 -13.07 -1.73
CA ALA A 155 -10.57 -12.62 -0.49
C ALA A 155 -9.56 -11.89 0.43
N VAL A 156 -8.36 -12.44 0.60
CA VAL A 156 -7.30 -11.81 1.41
C VAL A 156 -6.89 -10.46 0.81
N ALA A 157 -6.70 -10.38 -0.50
CA ALA A 157 -6.37 -9.13 -1.18
C ALA A 157 -7.50 -8.09 -1.03
N TYR A 158 -8.76 -8.49 -1.20
CA TYR A 158 -9.90 -7.60 -0.95
C TYR A 158 -9.97 -7.12 0.50
N MET A 159 -9.70 -7.99 1.48
CA MET A 159 -9.64 -7.58 2.90
C MET A 159 -8.55 -6.54 3.13
N ALA A 160 -7.38 -6.73 2.56
CA ALA A 160 -6.25 -5.80 2.68
C ALA A 160 -6.55 -4.43 2.05
N MET A 161 -7.38 -4.40 1.01
CA MET A 161 -7.88 -3.17 0.39
C MET A 161 -9.11 -2.55 1.09
N GLY A 162 -9.63 -3.17 2.16
CA GLY A 162 -10.87 -2.74 2.82
C GLY A 162 -12.16 -3.02 2.02
N LYS A 163 -12.08 -3.81 0.94
CA LYS A 163 -13.21 -4.28 0.11
C LYS A 163 -13.92 -5.45 0.79
N ILE A 164 -14.51 -5.17 1.96
CA ILE A 164 -15.01 -6.20 2.89
C ILE A 164 -16.19 -6.98 2.30
N GLU A 165 -17.02 -6.35 1.48
CA GLU A 165 -18.16 -7.05 0.87
C GLU A 165 -17.70 -8.09 -0.17
N GLU A 166 -16.76 -7.73 -1.03
CA GLU A 166 -16.16 -8.60 -2.03
C GLU A 166 -15.41 -9.76 -1.36
N ALA A 167 -14.61 -9.46 -0.33
CA ALA A 167 -13.95 -10.48 0.47
C ALA A 167 -14.94 -11.48 1.10
N ARG A 168 -16.07 -10.97 1.63
CA ARG A 168 -17.13 -11.80 2.22
C ARG A 168 -17.73 -12.77 1.21
N ARG A 169 -17.95 -12.33 -0.04
CA ARG A 169 -18.47 -13.19 -1.12
C ARG A 169 -17.49 -14.34 -1.41
N ASP A 170 -16.19 -14.04 -1.47
CA ASP A 170 -15.17 -15.05 -1.73
C ASP A 170 -14.97 -16.01 -0.55
N TYR A 171 -14.92 -15.53 0.69
CA TYR A 171 -14.85 -16.42 1.87
C TYR A 171 -16.08 -17.32 2.01
N LYS A 172 -17.27 -16.85 1.60
CA LYS A 172 -18.47 -17.68 1.51
C LYS A 172 -18.28 -18.80 0.49
N LYS A 173 -17.69 -18.51 -0.67
CA LYS A 173 -17.36 -19.53 -1.69
C LYS A 173 -16.31 -20.52 -1.20
N VAL A 174 -15.24 -20.06 -0.53
CA VAL A 174 -14.23 -20.92 0.09
C VAL A 174 -14.87 -21.87 1.11
N SER A 175 -15.73 -21.35 1.99
CA SER A 175 -16.42 -22.15 3.00
C SER A 175 -17.36 -23.19 2.37
N ALA A 176 -17.99 -22.87 1.24
CA ALA A 176 -18.82 -23.81 0.49
C ALA A 176 -18.00 -24.92 -0.19
N LEU A 177 -16.81 -24.59 -0.72
CA LEU A 177 -15.88 -25.57 -1.33
C LEU A 177 -15.15 -26.43 -0.27
N ARG A 178 -15.00 -25.91 0.96
CA ARG A 178 -14.29 -26.56 2.07
C ARG A 178 -15.10 -26.51 3.39
N PRO A 179 -16.26 -27.18 3.48
CA PRO A 179 -17.16 -27.05 4.63
C PRO A 179 -16.57 -27.54 5.97
N SER A 180 -15.67 -28.53 5.91
CA SER A 180 -15.01 -29.09 7.08
C SER A 180 -13.80 -28.27 7.56
N ASP A 181 -13.31 -27.32 6.75
CA ASP A 181 -12.14 -26.52 7.06
C ASP A 181 -12.46 -25.49 8.16
N LYS A 182 -11.80 -25.63 9.31
CA LYS A 182 -11.99 -24.75 10.46
C LYS A 182 -11.45 -23.35 10.20
N ALA A 183 -10.34 -23.22 9.48
CA ALA A 183 -9.72 -21.93 9.17
C ALA A 183 -10.61 -21.13 8.20
N ALA A 184 -11.14 -21.78 7.16
CA ALA A 184 -12.09 -21.16 6.24
C ALA A 184 -13.33 -20.61 6.96
N ARG A 185 -13.91 -21.39 7.87
CA ARG A 185 -15.06 -20.95 8.69
C ARG A 185 -14.71 -19.82 9.63
N ALA A 186 -13.56 -19.87 10.29
CA ALA A 186 -13.11 -18.80 11.18
C ALA A 186 -12.92 -17.47 10.42
N ASN A 187 -12.30 -17.52 9.23
CA ASN A 187 -12.13 -16.34 8.38
C ASN A 187 -13.47 -15.78 7.90
N MET A 188 -14.41 -16.63 7.49
CA MET A 188 -15.76 -16.19 7.11
C MET A 188 -16.49 -15.50 8.28
N LEU A 189 -16.42 -16.05 9.50
CA LEU A 189 -17.02 -15.43 10.68
C LEU A 189 -16.37 -14.07 11.01
N ARG A 190 -15.04 -13.97 10.88
CA ARG A 190 -14.30 -12.72 11.10
C ARG A 190 -14.75 -11.64 10.12
N VAL A 191 -14.80 -11.96 8.83
CA VAL A 191 -15.23 -11.03 7.78
C VAL A 191 -16.70 -10.65 7.92
N ASP A 192 -17.59 -11.60 8.25
CA ASP A 192 -19.01 -11.30 8.47
C ASP A 192 -19.23 -10.38 9.67
N LYS A 193 -18.48 -10.58 10.76
CA LYS A 193 -18.49 -9.67 11.92
C LYS A 193 -18.03 -8.26 11.54
N LEU A 194 -16.93 -8.15 10.78
CA LEU A 194 -16.42 -6.86 10.32
C LEU A 194 -17.41 -6.16 9.39
N TYR A 195 -17.97 -6.89 8.43
CA TYR A 195 -19.00 -6.37 7.52
C TYR A 195 -20.20 -5.81 8.30
N LYS A 196 -20.71 -6.56 9.29
CA LYS A 196 -21.80 -6.10 10.16
C LYS A 196 -21.43 -4.85 10.94
N LYS A 197 -20.22 -4.76 11.48
CA LYS A 197 -19.71 -3.55 12.17
C LYS A 197 -19.72 -2.35 11.23
N ILE A 198 -19.18 -2.49 10.02
CA ILE A 198 -19.13 -1.41 9.01
C ILE A 198 -20.54 -0.98 8.58
N MET A 199 -21.45 -1.94 8.32
CA MET A 199 -22.81 -1.60 7.92
C MET A 199 -23.59 -0.92 9.05
N PHE A 200 -23.34 -1.30 10.30
CA PHE A 200 -23.88 -0.61 11.47
C PHE A 200 -23.35 0.82 11.58
N GLU A 201 -22.03 1.01 11.44
CA GLU A 201 -21.39 2.33 11.44
C GLU A 201 -21.92 3.25 10.34
N LYS A 202 -22.10 2.73 9.11
CA LYS A 202 -22.71 3.49 8.00
C LYS A 202 -24.17 3.84 8.26
N ALA A 203 -24.93 2.98 8.94
CA ALA A 203 -26.33 3.22 9.25
C ALA A 203 -26.52 4.28 10.34
N ILE A 204 -25.56 4.44 11.26
CA ILE A 204 -25.60 5.50 12.29
C ILE A 204 -25.07 6.85 11.77
N GLU A 205 -24.28 6.86 10.70
CA GLU A 205 -23.68 8.08 10.12
C GLU A 205 -24.72 9.10 9.64
N THR A 206 -25.96 8.67 9.37
CA THR A 206 -27.03 9.54 8.86
C THR A 206 -27.74 10.38 9.93
N ASP A 207 -27.55 10.09 11.22
CA ASP A 207 -28.30 10.72 12.34
C ASP A 207 -27.42 11.55 13.31
N VAL A 208 -26.19 11.92 12.92
CA VAL A 208 -25.22 12.55 13.84
C VAL A 208 -25.06 14.04 13.59
N ASP A 209 -25.04 14.79 14.69
CA ASP A 209 -24.52 16.16 14.79
C ASP A 209 -23.17 16.29 14.07
N ILE A 210 -23.19 16.94 12.90
CA ILE A 210 -22.09 17.11 11.94
C ILE A 210 -20.88 17.91 12.46
N ARG A 211 -20.99 18.55 13.63
CA ARG A 211 -19.89 19.33 14.22
C ARG A 211 -18.71 18.43 14.58
N LEU A 212 -17.50 18.95 14.39
CA LEU A 212 -16.25 18.23 14.64
C LEU A 212 -16.08 17.93 16.14
N ILE A 213 -15.47 16.80 16.48
CA ILE A 213 -15.14 16.45 17.87
C ILE A 213 -14.23 17.52 18.47
N SER A 214 -13.31 18.05 17.68
CA SER A 214 -12.42 19.13 18.09
C SER A 214 -13.12 20.42 18.54
N GLU A 215 -14.37 20.62 18.10
CA GLU A 215 -15.18 21.80 18.46
C GLU A 215 -16.03 21.55 19.71
N LYS A 216 -16.30 20.29 20.04
CA LYS A 216 -17.12 19.88 21.20
C LYS A 216 -16.29 19.60 22.44
N LEU A 217 -15.02 19.26 22.26
CA LEU A 217 -14.18 18.77 23.35
C LEU A 217 -13.57 19.92 24.15
N ASN A 218 -13.86 19.95 25.45
CA ASN A 218 -13.20 20.84 26.39
C ASN A 218 -12.08 20.10 27.13
N VAL A 219 -10.82 20.52 26.91
CA VAL A 219 -9.65 19.89 27.54
C VAL A 219 -9.67 20.04 29.06
N ASP A 220 -10.29 21.10 29.59
CA ASP A 220 -10.39 21.36 31.03
C ASP A 220 -11.15 20.27 31.80
N ASP A 221 -12.03 19.54 31.13
CA ASP A 221 -12.81 18.45 31.73
C ASP A 221 -11.93 17.24 32.09
N TYR A 222 -10.70 17.18 31.56
CA TYR A 222 -9.75 16.11 31.78
C TYR A 222 -8.63 16.60 32.71
N LYS A 223 -8.73 16.24 33.99
CA LYS A 223 -7.70 16.54 34.99
C LYS A 223 -6.53 15.57 34.89
N LEU A 224 -5.33 16.06 35.20
CA LEU A 224 -4.20 15.18 35.43
C LEU A 224 -4.39 14.48 36.77
N ASP A 225 -3.98 13.21 36.83
CA ASP A 225 -3.94 12.46 38.07
C ASP A 225 -2.80 13.00 38.95
N ASP A 226 -3.00 13.13 40.25
CA ASP A 226 -1.98 13.62 41.19
C ASP A 226 -0.72 12.71 41.22
N SER A 227 -0.86 11.45 40.79
CA SER A 227 0.26 10.50 40.65
C SER A 227 1.04 10.63 39.34
N TYR A 228 0.58 11.47 38.40
CA TYR A 228 1.25 11.66 37.12
C TYR A 228 2.59 12.39 37.30
N ASN A 229 3.67 11.73 36.92
CA ASN A 229 5.06 12.22 37.03
C ASN A 229 5.78 12.31 35.68
N GLY A 230 5.02 12.28 34.58
CA GLY A 230 5.55 12.37 33.24
C GLY A 230 5.73 13.82 32.75
N PRO A 231 5.97 13.99 31.43
CA PRO A 231 6.16 15.30 30.81
C PRO A 231 4.97 16.24 31.03
N ILE A 232 5.24 17.52 31.33
CA ILE A 232 4.23 18.55 31.61
C ILE A 232 4.26 19.62 30.53
N MET A 233 3.13 19.83 29.83
CA MET A 233 2.99 20.95 28.89
C MET A 233 2.91 22.28 29.65
N LYS A 234 3.58 23.32 29.14
CA LYS A 234 3.51 24.67 29.72
C LYS A 234 2.16 25.31 29.43
N ILE A 235 1.65 26.10 30.36
CA ILE A 235 0.45 26.91 30.16
C ILE A 235 0.88 28.29 29.66
N ALA A 236 0.37 28.70 28.48
CA ALA A 236 0.60 30.03 27.95
C ALA A 236 -0.06 31.10 28.82
N GLU A 237 0.64 32.22 29.02
CA GLU A 237 0.05 33.42 29.62
C GLU A 237 -0.94 34.02 28.63
N VAL A 238 -2.18 34.24 29.07
CA VAL A 238 -3.21 34.87 28.23
C VAL A 238 -2.88 36.37 28.13
N SER A 239 -2.30 36.81 27.02
CA SER A 239 -2.21 38.24 26.70
C SER A 239 -3.42 38.67 25.86
N GLU A 240 -4.12 39.72 26.28
CA GLU A 240 -5.31 40.25 25.58
C GLU A 240 -4.97 40.89 24.21
N SER A 241 -3.69 40.96 23.81
CA SER A 241 -3.22 41.78 22.69
C SER A 241 -2.52 41.02 21.55
N ASP A 242 -2.45 39.69 21.55
CA ASP A 242 -1.78 38.94 20.48
C ASP A 242 -2.68 38.73 19.24
N PRO A 243 -2.39 39.37 18.08
CA PRO A 243 -3.15 39.18 16.85
C PRO A 243 -2.93 37.81 16.19
N ASN A 244 -1.92 37.04 16.63
CA ASN A 244 -1.60 35.69 16.15
C ASN A 244 -2.09 34.58 17.08
N SER A 245 -2.75 34.93 18.18
CA SER A 245 -3.51 33.93 18.93
C SER A 245 -4.54 33.31 17.98
N LEU A 246 -4.47 31.98 17.80
CA LEU A 246 -5.36 31.16 16.97
C LEU A 246 -6.84 31.17 17.45
N LEU A 247 -7.26 32.24 18.12
CA LEU A 247 -8.52 32.47 18.83
C LEU A 247 -9.66 33.04 17.96
N ASN A 248 -9.51 33.18 16.64
CA ASN A 248 -10.55 33.82 15.82
C ASN A 248 -10.83 33.15 14.46
N THR A 249 -10.81 31.82 14.39
CA THR A 249 -11.37 31.11 13.22
C THR A 249 -12.83 30.75 13.48
N ASN A 250 -13.74 31.67 13.14
CA ASN A 250 -15.03 31.40 12.49
C ASN A 250 -15.84 32.70 12.32
N LYS A 251 -15.46 33.51 11.32
CA LYS A 251 -16.38 34.47 10.68
C LYS A 251 -16.72 33.96 9.28
N LYS A 252 -17.59 32.97 9.17
CA LYS A 252 -18.34 32.70 7.94
C LYS A 252 -19.79 32.31 8.28
N ASN A 253 -20.68 33.26 8.01
CA ASN A 253 -22.14 33.18 7.80
C ASN A 253 -22.85 31.93 8.34
N ILE A 254 -23.38 32.02 9.56
CA ILE A 254 -24.43 31.13 10.05
C ILE A 254 -25.61 32.02 10.43
N THR A 255 -26.78 31.66 9.90
CA THR A 255 -28.10 32.26 10.13
C THR A 255 -28.49 32.26 11.61
N ASP A 256 -29.21 33.29 12.04
CA ASP A 256 -29.41 33.78 13.43
C ASP A 256 -30.09 32.87 14.48
N ASN A 257 -29.93 31.54 14.49
CA ASN A 257 -30.63 30.68 15.49
C ASN A 257 -29.84 29.51 16.10
N GLU A 258 -28.51 29.48 16.04
CA GLU A 258 -27.70 28.47 16.74
C GLU A 258 -26.94 29.06 17.93
N GLU A 259 -27.03 28.42 19.10
CA GLU A 259 -26.26 28.78 20.29
C GLU A 259 -24.78 28.94 19.96
N LYS A 260 -24.20 30.13 20.22
CA LYS A 260 -22.77 30.39 20.04
C LYS A 260 -21.96 29.46 20.96
N ILE A 261 -21.40 28.39 20.42
CA ILE A 261 -20.40 27.59 21.13
C ILE A 261 -19.13 28.43 21.24
N VAL A 262 -18.81 28.85 22.46
CA VAL A 262 -17.53 29.48 22.77
C VAL A 262 -16.47 28.39 22.82
N VAL A 263 -15.71 28.22 21.73
CA VAL A 263 -14.55 27.32 21.71
C VAL A 263 -13.48 27.94 22.61
N LYS A 264 -13.21 27.32 23.77
CA LYS A 264 -12.17 27.78 24.68
C LYS A 264 -10.76 27.66 24.05
N PRO A 265 -9.83 28.58 24.38
CA PRO A 265 -8.43 28.43 24.00
C PRO A 265 -7.83 27.15 24.59
N ILE A 266 -6.95 26.51 23.83
CA ILE A 266 -6.03 25.51 24.39
C ILE A 266 -4.82 26.31 24.88
N LEU A 267 -4.57 26.29 26.19
CA LEU A 267 -3.49 27.06 26.80
C LEU A 267 -2.21 26.23 26.92
N GLU A 268 -2.31 24.91 26.84
CA GLU A 268 -1.16 24.02 26.82
C GLU A 268 -0.31 24.24 25.56
N THR A 269 0.98 24.51 25.77
CA THR A 269 1.97 24.76 24.73
C THR A 269 3.09 23.73 24.79
N VAL A 270 3.65 23.45 23.62
CA VAL A 270 4.81 22.56 23.46
C VAL A 270 6.07 23.40 23.53
N ASP A 271 7.00 23.03 24.40
CA ASP A 271 8.36 23.57 24.42
C ASP A 271 9.40 22.44 24.28
N LEU A 272 10.67 22.81 24.10
CA LEU A 272 11.75 21.83 23.89
C LEU A 272 11.87 20.84 25.07
N LYS A 273 11.71 21.33 26.31
CA LYS A 273 11.78 20.49 27.50
C LYS A 273 10.71 19.40 27.46
N PHE A 274 9.46 19.75 27.16
CA PHE A 274 8.37 18.79 27.02
C PHE A 274 8.67 17.76 25.92
N VAL A 275 9.19 18.16 24.76
CA VAL A 275 9.53 17.23 23.68
C VAL A 275 10.63 16.25 24.09
N GLU A 276 11.68 16.72 24.77
CA GLU A 276 12.76 15.85 25.23
C GLU A 276 12.29 14.86 26.31
N GLU A 277 11.53 15.33 27.30
CA GLU A 277 10.93 14.47 28.33
C GLU A 277 9.95 13.47 27.71
N LEU A 278 9.12 13.89 26.75
CA LEU A 278 8.18 13.02 26.04
C LEU A 278 8.89 11.94 25.24
N SER A 279 10.00 12.30 24.60
CA SER A 279 10.83 11.34 23.87
C SER A 279 11.35 10.23 24.78
N ASP A 280 11.80 10.55 25.98
CA ASP A 280 12.27 9.54 26.93
C ASP A 280 11.10 8.79 27.58
N TRP A 281 9.98 9.45 27.83
CA TRP A 281 8.75 8.84 28.37
C TRP A 281 8.22 7.73 27.46
N PHE A 282 8.12 8.01 26.16
CA PHE A 282 7.70 7.04 25.15
C PHE A 282 8.74 5.93 24.92
N ARG A 283 10.04 6.24 24.97
CA ARG A 283 11.11 5.21 24.93
C ARG A 283 10.95 4.20 26.08
N ASN A 284 10.42 4.64 27.22
CA ASN A 284 10.14 3.80 28.38
C ASN A 284 8.72 3.20 28.38
N GLN A 285 8.06 3.14 27.21
CA GLN A 285 6.74 2.54 26.99
C GLN A 285 5.62 3.14 27.87
N GLN A 286 5.79 4.39 28.29
CA GLN A 286 4.78 5.10 29.05
C GLN A 286 3.78 5.80 28.12
N LYS A 287 2.55 6.01 28.59
CA LYS A 287 1.50 6.68 27.82
C LYS A 287 1.29 8.11 28.28
N LEU A 288 0.86 8.97 27.36
CA LEU A 288 0.52 10.35 27.68
C LEU A 288 -0.89 10.41 28.31
N PRO A 289 -1.17 11.29 29.28
CA PRO A 289 -2.52 11.51 29.79
C PRO A 289 -3.48 12.01 28.72
N VAL A 290 -4.75 11.61 28.84
CA VAL A 290 -5.82 11.98 27.88
C VAL A 290 -5.95 13.50 27.70
N ARG A 291 -5.73 14.29 28.76
CA ARG A 291 -5.70 15.75 28.69
C ARG A 291 -4.73 16.26 27.62
N TYR A 292 -3.47 15.82 27.69
CA TYR A 292 -2.43 16.26 26.77
C TYR A 292 -2.58 15.67 25.38
N VAL A 293 -3.11 14.45 25.26
CA VAL A 293 -3.51 13.88 23.98
C VAL A 293 -4.48 14.82 23.24
N TYR A 294 -5.55 15.26 23.91
CA TYR A 294 -6.51 16.18 23.29
C TYR A 294 -5.93 17.56 23.04
N ALA A 295 -5.16 18.11 23.98
CA ALA A 295 -4.50 19.41 23.80
C ALA A 295 -3.59 19.43 22.57
N ILE A 296 -2.75 18.41 22.39
CA ILE A 296 -1.85 18.29 21.23
C ILE A 296 -2.67 18.15 19.94
N LEU A 297 -3.64 17.23 19.89
CA LEU A 297 -4.44 16.98 18.68
C LEU A 297 -5.25 18.19 18.22
N ILE A 298 -5.89 18.91 19.15
CA ILE A 298 -6.65 20.12 18.83
C ILE A 298 -5.69 21.24 18.37
N SER A 299 -4.54 21.39 19.03
CA SER A 299 -3.55 22.42 18.68
C SER A 299 -2.96 22.19 17.30
N ILE A 300 -2.55 20.95 16.99
CA ILE A 300 -1.99 20.62 15.68
C ILE A 300 -3.05 20.73 14.58
N GLN A 301 -4.30 20.33 14.83
CA GLN A 301 -5.39 20.51 13.89
C GLN A 301 -5.62 22.00 13.56
N ARG A 302 -5.65 22.87 14.57
CA ARG A 302 -5.78 24.34 14.37
C ARG A 302 -4.64 24.88 13.52
N MET A 303 -3.40 24.47 13.80
CA MET A 303 -2.23 24.86 13.00
C MET A 303 -2.30 24.35 11.57
N LEU A 304 -2.57 23.06 11.36
CA LEU A 304 -2.59 22.45 10.03
C LEU A 304 -3.71 23.01 9.15
N ARG A 305 -4.84 23.44 9.73
CA ARG A 305 -5.95 24.09 9.00
C ARG A 305 -5.58 25.44 8.40
N THR A 306 -4.55 26.13 8.91
CA THR A 306 -4.08 27.41 8.32
C THR A 306 -3.20 27.19 7.09
N LEU A 307 -2.71 25.96 6.87
CA LEU A 307 -1.83 25.62 5.76
C LEU A 307 -2.63 25.30 4.49
N GLY A 308 -2.02 25.59 3.33
CA GLY A 308 -2.51 25.12 2.03
C GLY A 308 -2.32 23.61 1.84
N SER A 309 -2.96 23.05 0.82
CA SER A 309 -2.81 21.62 0.48
C SER A 309 -1.45 21.29 -0.14
N LEU A 310 -0.82 22.29 -0.76
CA LEU A 310 0.60 22.31 -1.13
C LEU A 310 1.29 23.45 -0.38
N VAL A 311 2.35 23.14 0.34
CA VAL A 311 3.10 24.10 1.19
C VAL A 311 4.49 24.34 0.61
N ASP A 312 4.88 25.60 0.46
CA ASP A 312 6.21 25.97 -0.02
C ASP A 312 7.23 25.96 1.11
N ILE A 313 8.41 25.41 0.82
CA ILE A 313 9.56 25.38 1.74
C ILE A 313 10.70 26.14 1.06
N ASP A 314 11.16 27.21 1.69
CA ASP A 314 12.49 27.76 1.41
C ASP A 314 13.52 27.12 2.34
N ILE A 315 14.77 27.03 1.88
CA ILE A 315 15.91 26.53 2.67
C ILE A 315 16.86 27.72 2.82
N PRO A 316 16.85 28.42 3.96
CA PRO A 316 17.75 29.53 4.22
C PRO A 316 19.22 29.11 4.14
N LYS A 317 20.11 30.10 3.98
CA LYS A 317 21.55 29.85 4.00
C LYS A 317 21.97 29.18 5.32
N ASP A 318 22.91 28.23 5.23
CA ASP A 318 23.46 27.48 6.37
C ASP A 318 22.42 26.61 7.10
N THR A 319 21.30 26.29 6.45
CA THR A 319 20.33 25.29 6.93
C THR A 319 20.29 24.07 6.02
N ILE A 320 19.77 22.98 6.56
CA ILE A 320 19.57 21.73 5.82
C ILE A 320 18.13 21.27 6.00
N LEU A 321 17.56 20.66 4.96
CA LEU A 321 16.30 19.95 4.99
C LEU A 321 16.56 18.45 4.86
N ASN A 322 16.12 17.67 5.84
CA ASN A 322 16.10 16.21 5.77
C ASN A 322 14.68 15.76 5.36
N ILE A 323 14.55 15.17 4.18
CA ILE A 323 13.30 14.59 3.68
C ILE A 323 13.31 13.10 4.06
N CYS A 324 12.36 12.71 4.90
CA CYS A 324 12.17 11.36 5.40
C CYS A 324 10.93 10.75 4.72
N GLY A 325 10.99 9.45 4.44
CA GLY A 325 9.86 8.68 3.95
C GLY A 325 9.03 8.09 5.08
N ASP A 326 8.40 6.96 4.77
CA ASP A 326 7.52 6.21 5.66
C ASP A 326 8.29 5.77 6.91
N VAL A 327 7.63 5.80 8.07
CA VAL A 327 8.20 5.35 9.35
C VAL A 327 7.33 4.32 10.06
N HIS A 328 6.04 4.20 9.69
CA HIS A 328 5.14 3.10 10.07
C HIS A 328 5.22 2.66 11.54
N GLY A 329 5.12 3.61 12.47
CA GLY A 329 5.13 3.31 13.89
C GLY A 329 6.42 2.69 14.43
N GLN A 330 7.54 2.79 13.71
CA GLN A 330 8.86 2.36 14.17
C GLN A 330 9.52 3.47 15.01
N TYR A 331 8.94 3.73 16.18
CA TYR A 331 9.31 4.83 17.07
C TYR A 331 10.82 4.90 17.39
N TYR A 332 11.43 3.75 17.68
CA TYR A 332 12.83 3.66 18.08
C TYR A 332 13.78 3.98 16.92
N ASP A 333 13.39 3.63 15.69
CA ASP A 333 14.13 4.00 14.48
C ASP A 333 14.01 5.50 14.18
N VAL A 334 12.86 6.13 14.47
CA VAL A 334 12.72 7.59 14.38
C VAL A 334 13.65 8.31 15.37
N LEU A 335 13.80 7.78 16.59
CA LEU A 335 14.79 8.31 17.54
C LEU A 335 16.23 8.15 17.04
N ASN A 336 16.55 7.02 16.42
CA ASN A 336 17.86 6.79 15.80
C ASN A 336 18.08 7.74 14.61
N LEU A 337 17.05 7.97 13.79
CA LEU A 337 17.09 8.92 12.68
C LEU A 337 17.44 10.33 13.19
N PHE A 338 16.79 10.82 14.25
CA PHE A 338 17.15 12.12 14.84
C PHE A 338 18.55 12.15 15.46
N LYS A 339 19.06 11.02 15.96
CA LYS A 339 20.45 10.93 16.43
C LYS A 339 21.44 11.05 15.26
N LEU A 340 21.16 10.40 14.13
CA LEU A 340 22.05 10.36 12.96
C LEU A 340 21.97 11.63 12.11
N ALA A 341 20.75 12.14 11.88
CA ALA A 341 20.51 13.34 11.08
C ALA A 341 20.75 14.64 11.87
N GLY A 342 20.81 14.55 13.21
CA GLY A 342 20.75 15.68 14.13
C GLY A 342 19.31 15.97 14.56
N LYS A 343 19.13 16.52 15.78
CA LYS A 343 17.78 16.85 16.29
C LYS A 343 17.11 17.94 15.43
N PRO A 344 15.78 17.94 15.29
CA PRO A 344 15.04 19.04 14.69
C PRO A 344 15.37 20.38 15.35
N SER A 345 15.56 21.42 14.54
CA SER A 345 15.79 22.79 15.00
C SER A 345 15.53 23.78 13.87
N GLU A 346 15.60 25.08 14.16
CA GLU A 346 15.47 26.14 13.15
C GLU A 346 16.50 26.04 12.00
N LYS A 347 17.65 25.37 12.22
CA LYS A 347 18.68 25.16 11.19
C LYS A 347 18.71 23.73 10.62
N ASN A 348 18.07 22.79 11.29
CA ASN A 348 18.03 21.39 10.90
C ASN A 348 16.57 20.97 10.69
N MET A 349 16.12 21.23 9.47
CA MET A 349 14.73 21.11 9.06
C MET A 349 14.39 19.66 8.72
N PHE A 350 13.13 19.28 8.87
CA PHE A 350 12.64 17.94 8.54
C PHE A 350 11.32 17.99 7.79
N LEU A 351 11.16 17.12 6.80
CA LEU A 351 9.89 16.83 6.15
C LEU A 351 9.65 15.32 6.21
N PHE A 352 8.65 14.89 6.97
CA PHE A 352 8.19 13.49 6.95
C PHE A 352 7.08 13.32 5.93
N ASN A 353 7.34 12.49 4.92
CA ASN A 353 6.52 12.37 3.73
C ASN A 353 5.45 11.28 3.85
N GLY A 354 4.57 11.40 4.85
CA GLY A 354 3.45 10.48 5.09
C GLY A 354 3.82 9.16 5.78
N ASP A 355 2.79 8.37 6.08
CA ASP A 355 2.88 7.01 6.60
C ASP A 355 3.66 6.93 7.92
N PHE A 356 3.13 7.66 8.90
CA PHE A 356 3.66 7.74 10.26
C PHE A 356 3.24 6.56 11.12
N VAL A 357 2.05 6.01 10.83
CA VAL A 357 1.33 5.04 11.64
C VAL A 357 1.10 3.74 10.89
N ASP A 358 0.41 2.81 11.57
CA ASP A 358 0.12 1.45 11.13
C ASP A 358 1.37 0.57 10.99
N ARG A 359 1.15 -0.74 10.94
CA ARG A 359 2.18 -1.78 10.81
C ARG A 359 3.05 -1.92 12.04
N GLY A 360 3.89 -0.94 12.35
CA GLY A 360 4.65 -0.89 13.60
C GLY A 360 3.73 -0.68 14.80
N SER A 361 4.13 -1.24 15.93
CA SER A 361 3.31 -1.29 17.15
C SER A 361 3.58 -0.13 18.12
N PHE A 362 4.26 0.92 17.65
CA PHE A 362 4.53 2.16 18.38
C PHE A 362 4.06 3.38 17.56
N SER A 363 2.94 3.24 16.86
CA SER A 363 2.37 4.27 15.99
C SER A 363 1.94 5.50 16.78
N VAL A 364 1.35 5.31 17.97
CA VAL A 364 0.91 6.39 18.87
C VAL A 364 2.10 7.24 19.30
N GLU A 365 3.19 6.63 19.76
CA GLU A 365 4.41 7.35 20.17
C GLU A 365 5.02 8.10 19.00
N THR A 366 5.08 7.44 17.83
CA THR A 366 5.66 7.99 16.60
C THR A 366 4.91 9.24 16.16
N VAL A 367 3.60 9.16 15.96
CA VAL A 367 2.81 10.29 15.46
C VAL A 367 2.77 11.44 16.46
N PHE A 368 2.71 11.16 17.78
CA PHE A 368 2.76 12.22 18.79
C PHE A 368 4.11 12.92 18.81
N LEU A 369 5.23 12.19 18.69
CA LEU A 369 6.56 12.81 18.60
C LEU A 369 6.65 13.75 17.38
N LEU A 370 6.17 13.32 16.22
CA LEU A 370 6.14 14.15 15.01
C LEU A 370 5.24 15.38 15.17
N PHE A 371 4.06 15.24 15.79
CA PHE A 371 3.15 16.36 16.02
C PHE A 371 3.70 17.38 17.01
N VAL A 372 4.35 16.94 18.11
CA VAL A 372 4.95 17.91 19.05
C VAL A 372 6.15 18.62 18.43
N TYR A 373 6.95 17.97 17.59
CA TYR A 373 7.97 18.67 16.81
C TYR A 373 7.37 19.66 15.81
N LYS A 374 6.26 19.32 15.16
CA LYS A 374 5.55 20.28 14.29
C LYS A 374 5.02 21.49 15.06
N LEU A 375 4.51 21.27 16.27
CA LEU A 375 4.05 22.35 17.15
C LEU A 375 5.21 23.23 17.65
N LEU A 376 6.36 22.61 17.96
CA LEU A 376 7.57 23.30 18.44
C LEU A 376 8.27 24.10 17.32
N TYR A 377 8.35 23.53 16.12
CA TYR A 377 9.06 24.07 14.97
C TYR A 377 8.13 24.21 13.75
N PRO A 378 7.11 25.08 13.81
CA PRO A 378 6.05 25.15 12.80
C PRO A 378 6.54 25.50 11.39
N ASN A 379 7.68 26.18 11.27
CA ASN A 379 8.24 26.64 9.99
C ASN A 379 9.46 25.83 9.52
N THR A 380 9.90 24.84 10.30
CA THR A 380 11.12 24.05 10.01
C THR A 380 10.93 22.55 10.21
N PHE A 381 9.76 22.12 10.71
CA PHE A 381 9.32 20.73 10.73
C PHE A 381 8.01 20.60 9.92
N PHE A 382 7.96 19.65 8.99
CA PHE A 382 6.91 19.54 7.98
C PHE A 382 6.40 18.10 7.89
N LEU A 383 5.12 17.96 7.55
CA LEU A 383 4.40 16.68 7.51
C LEU A 383 3.52 16.66 6.26
N ASN A 384 3.69 15.66 5.40
CA ASN A 384 2.71 15.31 4.37
C ASN A 384 1.78 14.21 4.86
N ARG A 385 0.58 14.15 4.32
CA ARG A 385 -0.33 13.02 4.45
C ARG A 385 0.16 11.86 3.59
N GLY A 386 0.19 10.65 4.14
CA GLY A 386 0.34 9.39 3.42
C GLY A 386 -0.99 8.63 3.29
N ASN A 387 -0.98 7.48 2.63
CA ASN A 387 -2.19 6.67 2.51
C ASN A 387 -2.57 6.00 3.85
N HIS A 388 -1.62 5.80 4.76
CA HIS A 388 -1.88 5.28 6.10
C HIS A 388 -2.46 6.33 7.07
N GLU A 389 -2.50 7.61 6.72
CA GLU A 389 -3.29 8.62 7.46
C GLU A 389 -4.76 8.67 6.98
N THR A 390 -5.39 7.48 6.92
CA THR A 390 -6.78 7.27 6.47
C THR A 390 -7.52 6.24 7.34
N ILE A 391 -8.85 6.39 7.41
CA ILE A 391 -9.72 5.53 8.23
C ILE A 391 -9.63 4.07 7.79
N SER A 392 -9.66 3.82 6.48
CA SER A 392 -9.66 2.47 5.93
C SER A 392 -8.38 1.72 6.30
N MET A 393 -7.22 2.39 6.21
CA MET A 393 -5.95 1.79 6.59
C MET A 393 -5.86 1.58 8.09
N ASN A 394 -6.17 2.60 8.90
CA ASN A 394 -5.99 2.50 10.35
C ASN A 394 -6.87 1.44 11.04
N LYS A 395 -8.07 1.19 10.49
CA LYS A 395 -8.96 0.12 10.97
C LYS A 395 -8.41 -1.27 10.68
N LEU A 396 -7.55 -1.41 9.68
CA LEU A 396 -7.01 -2.70 9.24
C LEU A 396 -5.62 -2.96 9.79
N TYR A 397 -4.74 -1.96 9.75
CA TYR A 397 -3.29 -2.12 9.90
C TYR A 397 -2.73 -1.75 11.27
N GLY A 398 -3.59 -1.50 12.26
CA GLY A 398 -3.23 -1.55 13.67
C GLY A 398 -3.42 -0.26 14.45
N PHE A 399 -3.43 0.91 13.80
CA PHE A 399 -3.49 2.17 14.54
C PHE A 399 -4.77 2.36 15.36
N GLU A 400 -5.95 1.99 14.83
CA GLU A 400 -7.21 1.98 15.61
C GLU A 400 -7.07 1.07 16.84
N GLY A 401 -6.58 -0.16 16.62
CA GLY A 401 -6.42 -1.14 17.69
C GLY A 401 -5.41 -0.71 18.75
N GLU A 402 -4.33 -0.05 18.34
CA GLU A 402 -3.29 0.45 19.25
C GLU A 402 -3.85 1.54 20.17
N ILE A 403 -4.60 2.50 19.61
CA ILE A 403 -5.26 3.56 20.38
C ILE A 403 -6.27 2.95 21.36
N LEU A 404 -7.13 2.03 20.90
CA LEU A 404 -8.11 1.35 21.74
C LEU A 404 -7.45 0.54 22.86
N SER A 405 -6.30 -0.09 22.59
CA SER A 405 -5.53 -0.82 23.61
C SER A 405 -4.92 0.12 24.65
N LYS A 406 -4.37 1.28 24.25
CA LYS A 406 -3.66 2.20 25.17
C LYS A 406 -4.60 3.06 26.01
N TYR A 407 -5.75 3.45 25.44
CA TYR A 407 -6.70 4.41 26.04
C TYR A 407 -8.08 3.81 26.37
N GLY A 408 -8.30 2.53 26.11
CA GLY A 408 -9.57 1.85 26.34
C GLY A 408 -10.67 2.26 25.36
N ASN A 409 -11.81 1.56 25.39
CA ASN A 409 -12.86 1.76 24.38
C ASN A 409 -13.52 3.15 24.41
N SER A 410 -13.68 3.75 25.59
CA SER A 410 -14.38 5.04 25.71
C SER A 410 -13.54 6.20 25.20
N HIS A 411 -12.36 6.43 25.78
CA HIS A 411 -11.47 7.49 25.33
C HIS A 411 -10.80 7.15 24.00
N GLY A 412 -10.40 5.90 23.79
CA GLY A 412 -9.73 5.46 22.57
C GLY A 412 -10.57 5.69 21.31
N ALA A 413 -11.89 5.42 21.33
CA ALA A 413 -12.74 5.70 20.17
C ALA A 413 -12.79 7.20 19.84
N ARG A 414 -12.86 8.07 20.85
CA ARG A 414 -12.84 9.54 20.67
C ARG A 414 -11.48 10.02 20.16
N ILE A 415 -10.39 9.52 20.73
CA ILE A 415 -9.02 9.83 20.32
C ILE A 415 -8.81 9.39 18.87
N PHE A 416 -9.25 8.19 18.50
CA PHE A 416 -9.17 7.69 17.13
C PHE A 416 -9.87 8.63 16.16
N ASN A 417 -11.13 8.99 16.42
CA ASN A 417 -11.87 9.91 15.55
C ASN A 417 -11.20 11.30 15.47
N LEU A 418 -10.64 11.80 16.57
CA LEU A 418 -9.90 13.07 16.57
C LEU A 418 -8.59 12.99 15.75
N PHE A 419 -7.90 11.85 15.77
CA PHE A 419 -6.80 11.58 14.85
C PHE A 419 -7.28 11.62 13.38
N GLN A 420 -8.44 11.05 13.07
CA GLN A 420 -8.97 11.08 11.70
C GLN A 420 -9.28 12.52 11.22
N GLU A 421 -9.85 13.35 12.10
CA GLU A 421 -10.00 14.78 11.83
C GLU A 421 -8.66 15.49 11.61
N THR A 422 -7.66 15.15 12.43
CA THR A 422 -6.31 15.71 12.35
C THR A 422 -5.60 15.30 11.06
N PHE A 423 -5.68 14.02 10.67
CA PHE A 423 -5.10 13.48 9.44
C PHE A 423 -5.71 14.10 8.18
N ASN A 424 -7.00 14.42 8.21
CA ASN A 424 -7.64 15.19 7.14
C ASN A 424 -7.09 16.63 7.01
N CYS A 425 -6.41 17.16 8.02
CA CYS A 425 -5.82 18.51 7.96
C CYS A 425 -4.39 18.54 7.42
N LEU A 426 -3.69 17.41 7.38
CA LEU A 426 -2.31 17.31 6.89
C LEU A 426 -2.20 17.79 5.43
N PRO A 427 -1.20 18.62 5.08
CA PRO A 427 -0.86 18.94 3.70
C PRO A 427 -0.66 17.68 2.86
N ILE A 428 -0.94 17.76 1.56
CA ILE A 428 -0.82 16.64 0.63
C ILE A 428 0.57 16.57 0.01
N ALA A 429 1.20 17.73 -0.18
CA ALA A 429 2.53 17.84 -0.75
C ALA A 429 3.27 19.08 -0.22
N HIS A 430 4.59 19.09 -0.40
CA HIS A 430 5.44 20.26 -0.19
C HIS A 430 6.24 20.59 -1.46
N LEU A 431 6.53 21.86 -1.69
CA LEU A 431 7.36 22.35 -2.78
C LEU A 431 8.62 22.99 -2.23
N VAL A 432 9.76 22.32 -2.37
CA VAL A 432 11.05 22.79 -1.84
C VAL A 432 11.77 23.64 -2.88
N LYS A 433 12.13 24.87 -2.51
CA LYS A 433 12.83 25.87 -3.34
C LYS A 433 12.20 26.07 -4.73
N ASN A 434 10.88 25.90 -4.86
CA ASN A 434 10.16 25.93 -6.15
C ASN A 434 10.71 24.96 -7.21
N LYS A 435 11.44 23.91 -6.81
CA LYS A 435 12.12 23.01 -7.75
C LYS A 435 11.96 21.53 -7.44
N ILE A 436 11.77 21.15 -6.17
CA ILE A 436 11.57 19.75 -5.79
C ILE A 436 10.15 19.60 -5.25
N PHE A 437 9.34 18.79 -5.93
CA PHE A 437 7.98 18.47 -5.50
C PHE A 437 8.00 17.20 -4.66
N VAL A 438 7.54 17.29 -3.41
CA VAL A 438 7.55 16.19 -2.45
C VAL A 438 6.13 15.76 -2.14
N VAL A 439 5.80 14.51 -2.46
CA VAL A 439 4.46 13.92 -2.32
C VAL A 439 4.59 12.47 -1.86
N HIS A 440 3.66 11.92 -1.07
CA HIS A 440 3.82 10.56 -0.54
C HIS A 440 3.77 9.47 -1.63
N GLY A 441 2.64 9.38 -2.36
CA GLY A 441 2.41 8.42 -3.43
C GLY A 441 3.11 8.82 -4.71
N GLY A 442 2.47 9.62 -5.57
CA GLY A 442 3.11 10.01 -6.82
C GLY A 442 2.26 10.89 -7.73
N LEU A 443 2.43 10.68 -9.03
CA LEU A 443 1.82 11.52 -10.07
C LEU A 443 0.48 10.96 -10.55
N TYR A 444 -0.08 11.61 -11.57
CA TYR A 444 -1.51 11.65 -11.80
C TYR A 444 -1.94 10.90 -13.07
N SER A 445 -3.14 10.32 -13.01
CA SER A 445 -3.75 9.51 -14.07
C SER A 445 -4.12 10.32 -15.30
N GLN A 446 -4.47 11.58 -15.10
CA GLN A 446 -4.93 12.43 -16.18
C GLN A 446 -3.76 12.90 -17.06
N ASP A 447 -3.87 12.63 -18.36
CA ASP A 447 -3.59 13.65 -19.37
C ASP A 447 -4.74 14.66 -19.24
N LEU A 448 -4.61 15.68 -18.40
CA LEU A 448 -5.72 16.60 -18.13
C LEU A 448 -6.10 17.36 -19.41
N GLY A 449 -7.03 16.78 -20.18
CA GLY A 449 -7.81 17.45 -21.21
C GLY A 449 -8.47 18.66 -20.61
N MET A 450 -7.92 19.84 -20.96
CA MET A 450 -8.37 21.22 -20.73
C MET A 450 -9.19 21.48 -19.45
N ASN A 451 -8.85 22.42 -18.58
CA ASN A 451 -7.80 23.42 -18.49
C ASN A 451 -7.81 23.77 -17.00
N ASP A 452 -6.66 23.96 -16.37
CA ASP A 452 -6.69 24.96 -15.31
C ASP A 452 -7.27 26.24 -15.94
N LYS A 453 -8.52 26.55 -15.60
CA LYS A 453 -9.29 27.64 -16.22
C LYS A 453 -8.57 28.99 -16.05
N LYS A 454 -7.60 29.07 -15.14
CA LYS A 454 -6.75 30.24 -14.91
C LYS A 454 -5.53 30.26 -15.80
N THR A 455 -4.86 29.12 -16.04
CA THR A 455 -3.56 29.09 -16.75
C THR A 455 -3.62 28.56 -18.18
N GLY A 456 -4.69 27.87 -18.57
CA GLY A 456 -4.85 27.29 -19.91
C GLY A 456 -3.87 26.13 -20.21
N LYS A 457 -3.17 25.63 -19.19
CA LYS A 457 -2.19 24.57 -19.32
C LYS A 457 -2.84 23.17 -19.29
N PHE A 458 -2.24 22.23 -20.00
CA PHE A 458 -2.65 20.83 -20.07
C PHE A 458 -1.82 19.99 -19.07
N GLY A 459 -2.48 19.26 -18.18
CA GLY A 459 -1.83 18.50 -17.10
C GLY A 459 -2.14 19.04 -15.69
N VAL A 460 -1.76 18.29 -14.65
CA VAL A 460 -1.95 18.71 -13.26
C VAL A 460 -0.94 19.79 -12.91
N THR A 461 -1.42 20.98 -12.54
CA THR A 461 -0.59 22.10 -12.11
C THR A 461 -0.45 22.16 -10.59
N LEU A 462 0.60 22.82 -10.11
CA LEU A 462 0.76 23.11 -8.67
C LEU A 462 -0.45 23.85 -8.09
N ASP A 463 -1.09 24.74 -8.86
CA ASP A 463 -2.30 25.45 -8.44
C ASP A 463 -3.49 24.51 -8.22
N MET A 464 -3.65 23.49 -9.07
CA MET A 464 -4.69 22.48 -8.86
C MET A 464 -4.45 21.73 -7.54
N ILE A 465 -3.20 21.42 -7.22
CA ILE A 465 -2.83 20.73 -5.97
C ILE A 465 -3.07 21.64 -4.75
N ARG A 466 -2.73 22.94 -4.83
CA ARG A 466 -3.03 23.92 -3.77
C ARG A 466 -4.52 24.02 -3.44
N ASN A 467 -5.37 23.86 -4.45
CA ASN A 467 -6.82 24.02 -4.34
C ASN A 467 -7.58 22.71 -4.05
N ILE A 468 -6.88 21.59 -3.76
CA ILE A 468 -7.53 20.36 -3.30
C ILE A 468 -8.23 20.63 -1.98
N ASP A 469 -9.53 20.34 -1.91
CA ASP A 469 -10.23 20.16 -0.63
C ASP A 469 -9.79 18.84 0.00
N ARG A 470 -8.85 18.96 0.95
CA ARG A 470 -8.19 17.84 1.62
C ARG A 470 -8.84 17.43 2.94
N PHE A 471 -9.80 18.20 3.46
CA PHE A 471 -10.40 18.01 4.80
C PHE A 471 -11.42 16.86 4.84
N ARG A 472 -11.08 15.75 4.20
CA ARG A 472 -11.93 14.58 3.96
C ARG A 472 -11.06 13.34 3.75
N GLN A 473 -11.69 12.18 3.76
CA GLN A 473 -11.05 10.94 3.31
C GLN A 473 -10.83 10.98 1.78
N PRO A 474 -9.76 10.33 1.27
CA PRO A 474 -9.59 10.16 -0.17
C PRO A 474 -10.76 9.36 -0.74
N GLY A 475 -11.23 9.74 -1.93
CA GLY A 475 -12.23 8.98 -2.69
C GLY A 475 -11.57 7.93 -3.58
N ASP A 476 -12.34 7.34 -4.49
CA ASP A 476 -11.84 6.28 -5.38
C ASP A 476 -11.01 6.78 -6.58
N SER A 477 -11.05 8.07 -6.88
CA SER A 477 -10.30 8.69 -7.99
C SER A 477 -9.98 10.18 -7.75
N GLY A 478 -9.04 10.71 -8.55
CA GLY A 478 -8.67 12.13 -8.55
C GLY A 478 -7.36 12.44 -7.82
N ILE A 479 -6.96 13.72 -7.87
CA ILE A 479 -5.63 14.21 -7.45
C ILE A 479 -5.33 13.84 -5.99
N LEU A 480 -6.31 13.90 -5.09
CA LEU A 480 -6.10 13.55 -3.67
C LEU A 480 -5.68 12.09 -3.50
N VAL A 481 -6.42 11.13 -4.07
CA VAL A 481 -6.09 9.71 -3.91
C VAL A 481 -4.80 9.35 -4.66
N GLU A 482 -4.58 9.91 -5.85
CA GLU A 482 -3.37 9.66 -6.64
C GLU A 482 -2.10 10.21 -5.98
N SER A 483 -2.20 11.37 -5.30
CA SER A 483 -1.10 11.90 -4.50
C SER A 483 -0.70 10.97 -3.35
N LEU A 484 -1.61 10.12 -2.88
CA LEU A 484 -1.36 9.21 -1.76
C LEU A 484 -1.03 7.78 -2.21
N TRP A 485 -1.37 7.38 -3.44
CA TRP A 485 -1.36 5.95 -3.83
C TRP A 485 -0.65 5.62 -5.14
N SER A 486 -0.32 6.60 -5.99
CA SER A 486 0.33 6.30 -7.27
C SER A 486 1.78 5.83 -7.09
N ASP A 487 2.26 4.96 -7.99
CA ASP A 487 3.63 4.44 -7.99
C ASP A 487 4.34 4.68 -9.33
N PRO A 488 5.67 4.88 -9.36
CA PRO A 488 6.42 4.90 -10.61
C PRO A 488 6.40 3.53 -11.33
N GLN A 489 6.65 3.54 -12.63
CA GLN A 489 6.91 2.34 -13.44
C GLN A 489 8.05 2.58 -14.43
N LYS A 490 8.80 1.53 -14.76
CA LYS A 490 9.92 1.62 -15.71
C LYS A 490 9.47 1.97 -17.13
N GLU A 491 8.35 1.41 -17.56
CA GLU A 491 7.81 1.61 -18.90
C GLU A 491 7.17 2.99 -19.07
N LYS A 492 7.18 3.53 -20.28
CA LYS A 492 6.49 4.77 -20.61
C LYS A 492 4.96 4.63 -20.49
N GLY A 493 4.30 5.77 -20.26
CA GLY A 493 2.86 5.88 -20.16
C GLY A 493 2.33 5.65 -18.75
N ARG A 494 1.10 5.14 -18.65
CA ARG A 494 0.40 4.89 -17.39
C ARG A 494 -0.21 3.49 -17.42
N SER A 495 -0.27 2.84 -16.27
CA SER A 495 -0.97 1.55 -16.12
C SER A 495 -1.87 1.56 -14.88
N PRO A 496 -2.83 0.62 -14.78
CA PRO A 496 -3.48 0.36 -13.51
C PRO A 496 -2.45 0.08 -12.42
N ASN A 497 -2.65 0.63 -11.23
CA ASN A 497 -1.74 0.39 -10.13
C ASN A 497 -1.82 -1.06 -9.63
N LYS A 498 -0.66 -1.68 -9.38
CA LYS A 498 -0.52 -2.99 -8.73
C LYS A 498 -1.19 -3.06 -7.36
N ARG A 499 -1.43 -1.93 -6.70
CA ARG A 499 -2.17 -1.80 -5.43
C ARG A 499 -3.70 -1.90 -5.60
N GLY A 500 -4.20 -1.75 -6.82
CA GLY A 500 -5.64 -1.77 -7.13
C GLY A 500 -6.38 -0.45 -6.84
N VAL A 501 -5.63 0.64 -6.64
CA VAL A 501 -6.11 2.02 -6.45
C VAL A 501 -5.11 2.98 -7.10
N ALA A 502 -5.58 4.09 -7.67
CA ALA A 502 -4.76 5.02 -8.45
C ALA A 502 -4.05 4.36 -9.65
N ILE A 503 -2.91 4.91 -10.10
CA ILE A 503 -2.19 4.50 -11.31
C ILE A 503 -0.71 4.22 -11.04
N GLN A 504 -0.06 3.53 -11.98
CA GLN A 504 1.38 3.65 -12.15
C GLN A 504 1.71 4.66 -13.24
N PHE A 505 2.84 5.38 -13.11
CA PHE A 505 3.26 6.42 -14.06
C PHE A 505 4.72 6.25 -14.51
N GLY A 506 4.95 6.40 -15.81
CA GLY A 506 6.26 6.24 -16.43
C GLY A 506 7.17 7.47 -16.38
N PRO A 507 8.38 7.34 -16.94
CA PRO A 507 9.35 8.44 -17.02
C PRO A 507 8.87 9.62 -17.86
N ASP A 508 8.10 9.38 -18.91
CA ASP A 508 7.47 10.41 -19.76
C ASP A 508 6.43 11.26 -18.99
N VAL A 509 5.63 10.62 -18.15
CA VAL A 509 4.65 11.32 -17.28
C VAL A 509 5.37 12.21 -16.26
N THR A 510 6.46 11.70 -15.68
CA THR A 510 7.31 12.46 -14.74
C THR A 510 7.91 13.68 -15.42
N LYS A 511 8.55 13.48 -16.56
CA LYS A 511 9.15 14.55 -17.34
C LYS A 511 8.13 15.64 -17.70
N GLN A 512 6.95 15.24 -18.20
CA GLN A 512 5.89 16.17 -18.56
C GLN A 512 5.42 17.01 -17.36
N PHE A 513 5.20 16.38 -16.20
CA PHE A 513 4.78 17.10 -14.98
C PHE A 513 5.83 18.12 -14.52
N LEU A 514 7.12 17.74 -14.61
CA LEU A 514 8.23 18.61 -14.21
C LEU A 514 8.37 19.81 -15.16
N GLU A 515 8.33 19.59 -16.47
CA GLU A 515 8.40 20.65 -17.49
C GLU A 515 7.20 21.62 -17.37
N LEU A 516 6.00 21.08 -17.18
CA LEU A 516 4.76 21.86 -17.03
C LEU A 516 4.81 22.86 -15.86
N ASN A 517 5.43 22.44 -14.76
CA ASN A 517 5.45 23.15 -13.48
C ASN A 517 6.80 23.80 -13.17
N ASP A 518 7.75 23.79 -14.11
CA ASP A 518 9.12 24.33 -13.95
C ASP A 518 9.87 23.73 -12.73
N LEU A 519 9.83 22.41 -12.63
CA LEU A 519 10.43 21.62 -11.55
C LEU A 519 11.64 20.82 -12.03
N LYS A 520 12.49 20.39 -11.09
CA LYS A 520 13.66 19.53 -11.36
C LYS A 520 13.43 18.07 -11.01
N MET A 521 12.64 17.80 -9.96
CA MET A 521 12.54 16.46 -9.38
C MET A 521 11.23 16.28 -8.63
N VAL A 522 10.74 15.04 -8.65
CA VAL A 522 9.71 14.52 -7.74
C VAL A 522 10.39 13.64 -6.70
N VAL A 523 10.16 13.92 -5.42
CA VAL A 523 10.55 13.04 -4.30
C VAL A 523 9.29 12.42 -3.71
N ARG A 524 9.29 11.10 -3.55
CA ARG A 524 8.18 10.33 -3.03
C ARG A 524 8.63 9.22 -2.09
N SER A 525 7.67 8.50 -1.49
CA SER A 525 7.95 7.46 -0.49
C SER A 525 7.18 6.17 -0.80
N HIS A 526 6.25 5.69 0.03
CA HIS A 526 5.18 4.71 -0.26
C HIS A 526 5.59 3.28 -0.71
N GLU A 527 6.79 3.08 -1.24
CA GLU A 527 7.36 1.80 -1.62
C GLU A 527 8.64 1.54 -0.84
N LYS A 528 8.69 0.39 -0.15
CA LYS A 528 9.92 -0.15 0.43
C LYS A 528 10.97 -0.31 -0.66
N LYS A 529 12.18 0.22 -0.42
CA LYS A 529 13.39 -0.01 -1.23
C LYS A 529 14.47 -0.67 -0.37
N ASP A 530 15.21 -1.62 -0.92
CA ASP A 530 16.19 -2.41 -0.13
C ASP A 530 17.32 -1.55 0.45
N ALA A 531 17.78 -0.56 -0.32
CA ALA A 531 18.76 0.43 0.14
C ALA A 531 18.13 1.62 0.89
N GLY A 532 16.83 1.58 1.16
CA GLY A 532 16.06 2.69 1.75
C GLY A 532 15.73 3.82 0.77
N TYR A 533 16.32 3.84 -0.44
CA TYR A 533 15.95 4.77 -1.50
C TYR A 533 16.18 4.16 -2.89
N GLU A 534 15.54 4.73 -3.90
CA GLU A 534 15.79 4.40 -5.32
C GLU A 534 15.65 5.67 -6.18
N ILE A 535 16.50 5.80 -7.20
CA ILE A 535 16.48 6.90 -8.15
C ILE A 535 16.02 6.34 -9.49
N GLU A 536 14.85 6.78 -9.93
CA GLU A 536 14.14 6.29 -11.11
C GLU A 536 13.94 7.45 -12.11
N HIS A 537 13.44 7.11 -13.31
CA HIS A 537 13.09 8.07 -14.37
C HIS A 537 14.20 9.07 -14.68
N ASP A 538 15.40 8.57 -15.00
CA ASP A 538 16.56 9.38 -15.39
C ASP A 538 16.97 10.44 -14.33
N GLY A 539 16.78 10.12 -13.05
CA GLY A 539 17.11 11.02 -11.94
C GLY A 539 16.00 12.00 -11.56
N GLN A 540 14.83 11.91 -12.20
CA GLN A 540 13.73 12.85 -12.01
C GLN A 540 12.69 12.40 -10.97
N CYS A 541 12.64 11.10 -10.65
CA CYS A 541 11.76 10.55 -9.62
C CYS A 541 12.59 9.81 -8.58
N VAL A 542 12.48 10.20 -7.31
CA VAL A 542 13.24 9.60 -6.22
C VAL A 542 12.26 9.02 -5.20
N THR A 543 12.46 7.76 -4.84
CA THR A 543 11.77 7.13 -3.71
C THR A 543 12.67 7.14 -2.48
N VAL A 544 12.17 7.60 -1.33
CA VAL A 544 12.85 7.56 -0.02
C VAL A 544 11.96 6.83 0.99
N PHE A 545 12.52 5.90 1.75
CA PHE A 545 11.79 5.07 2.71
C PHE A 545 12.57 5.01 4.03
N SER A 546 11.96 5.38 5.15
CA SER A 546 12.65 5.61 6.44
C SER A 546 12.34 4.56 7.52
N ALA A 547 11.72 3.44 7.16
CA ALA A 547 11.47 2.30 8.05
C ALA A 547 12.47 1.16 7.76
N PRO A 548 13.65 1.12 8.41
CA PRO A 548 14.60 0.01 8.24
C PRO A 548 14.01 -1.29 8.80
N ASN A 549 14.44 -2.43 8.26
CA ASN A 549 13.93 -3.76 8.60
C ASN A 549 12.39 -3.79 8.73
N TYR A 550 11.70 -3.28 7.73
CA TYR A 550 10.27 -3.02 7.78
C TYR A 550 9.48 -4.23 8.27
N CYS A 551 8.58 -4.00 9.24
CA CYS A 551 7.77 -5.05 9.90
C CYS A 551 8.60 -6.20 10.52
N ASP A 552 9.82 -5.93 10.98
CA ASP A 552 10.76 -6.86 11.63
C ASP A 552 11.14 -8.08 10.78
N GLN A 553 10.93 -8.02 9.46
CA GLN A 553 10.98 -9.20 8.59
C GLN A 553 11.67 -9.00 7.25
N VAL A 554 11.78 -7.76 6.77
CA VAL A 554 12.20 -7.47 5.40
C VAL A 554 13.72 -7.30 5.29
N GLY A 555 14.39 -6.78 6.32
CA GLY A 555 15.84 -6.58 6.33
C GLY A 555 16.36 -5.44 5.44
N ASN A 556 15.48 -4.55 4.95
CA ASN A 556 15.89 -3.37 4.18
C ASN A 556 16.59 -2.32 5.05
N LEU A 557 17.38 -1.44 4.44
CA LEU A 557 17.83 -0.21 5.07
C LEU A 557 16.71 0.85 5.07
N GLY A 558 16.80 1.79 6.01
CA GLY A 558 16.08 3.06 5.95
C GLY A 558 16.98 4.12 5.32
N ALA A 559 16.40 5.17 4.76
CA ALA A 559 17.13 6.32 4.25
C ALA A 559 16.41 7.64 4.51
N TYR A 560 17.16 8.74 4.43
CA TYR A 560 16.64 10.10 4.31
C TYR A 560 17.47 10.89 3.29
N MET A 561 16.82 11.83 2.61
CA MET A 561 17.42 12.70 1.60
C MET A 561 17.72 14.07 2.22
N ARG A 562 18.99 14.45 2.28
CA ARG A 562 19.42 15.76 2.78
C ARG A 562 19.59 16.73 1.62
N VAL A 563 18.99 17.91 1.75
CA VAL A 563 19.03 19.01 0.77
C VAL A 563 19.52 20.27 1.46
N ASN A 564 20.52 20.96 0.90
CA ASN A 564 20.99 22.25 1.41
C ASN A 564 20.35 23.44 0.64
N SER A 565 20.72 24.67 1.00
CA SER A 565 20.22 25.89 0.36
C SER A 565 20.53 26.00 -1.14
N ASP A 566 21.61 25.35 -1.59
CA ASP A 566 22.08 25.34 -2.99
C ASP A 566 21.45 24.19 -3.81
N LEU A 567 20.55 23.41 -3.19
CA LEU A 567 19.95 22.20 -3.75
C LEU A 567 20.93 21.05 -4.01
N ASP A 568 22.05 21.01 -3.29
CA ASP A 568 22.90 19.82 -3.24
C ASP A 568 22.18 18.72 -2.46
N ILE A 569 22.18 17.52 -3.02
CA ILE A 569 21.44 16.38 -2.52
C ILE A 569 22.41 15.30 -2.03
N VAL A 570 22.20 14.81 -0.81
CA VAL A 570 22.92 13.67 -0.25
C VAL A 570 21.94 12.68 0.34
N TYR A 571 22.02 11.42 -0.11
CA TYR A 571 21.27 10.31 0.47
C TYR A 571 22.04 9.71 1.65
N LYS A 572 21.36 9.49 2.77
CA LYS A 572 21.93 8.84 3.96
C LYS A 572 21.09 7.64 4.30
N THR A 573 21.74 6.49 4.46
CA THR A 573 21.10 5.23 4.84
C THR A 573 21.40 4.87 6.29
N PHE A 574 20.54 4.06 6.91
CA PHE A 574 20.69 3.60 8.28
C PHE A 574 20.00 2.25 8.49
N GLU A 575 20.51 1.49 9.46
CA GLU A 575 19.98 0.19 9.88
C GLU A 575 18.95 0.35 11.00
N ALA A 576 18.15 -0.70 11.20
CA ALA A 576 17.18 -0.78 12.27
C ALA A 576 17.86 -0.88 13.64
N VAL A 577 17.21 -0.35 14.66
CA VAL A 577 17.66 -0.49 16.05
C VAL A 577 16.76 -1.41 16.85
N GLU A 578 17.28 -1.89 17.97
CA GLU A 578 16.51 -2.73 18.89
C GLU A 578 15.34 -1.94 19.51
N HIS A 579 14.20 -2.60 19.65
CA HIS A 579 12.99 -2.08 20.26
C HIS A 579 12.36 -3.13 21.20
N PRO A 580 11.46 -2.75 22.12
CA PRO A 580 10.76 -3.70 22.98
C PRO A 580 10.04 -4.78 22.16
N PRO A 581 9.88 -6.01 22.72
CA PRO A 581 9.43 -7.20 21.98
C PRO A 581 7.91 -7.21 21.71
N VAL A 582 7.37 -6.13 21.16
CA VAL A 582 6.00 -6.03 20.66
C VAL A 582 6.05 -6.26 19.15
N LYS A 583 5.49 -7.38 18.69
CA LYS A 583 5.49 -7.75 17.27
C LYS A 583 4.82 -6.67 16.43
N SER A 584 5.28 -6.44 15.20
CA SER A 584 4.53 -5.64 14.23
C SER A 584 3.11 -6.20 14.04
N MET A 585 2.15 -5.33 13.77
CA MET A 585 0.72 -5.65 13.59
C MET A 585 0.07 -6.28 14.83
N ALA A 586 0.64 -6.12 16.04
CA ALA A 586 0.10 -6.68 17.28
C ALA A 586 -1.34 -6.24 17.57
N TYR A 587 -1.71 -5.04 17.10
CA TYR A 587 -3.02 -4.43 17.31
C TYR A 587 -3.93 -4.48 16.08
N ALA A 588 -3.47 -5.09 14.97
CA ALA A 588 -4.22 -5.13 13.73
C ALA A 588 -5.42 -6.09 13.82
N ASN A 589 -6.53 -5.69 13.21
CA ASN A 589 -7.72 -6.54 13.12
C ASN A 589 -7.47 -7.76 12.24
N ILE A 590 -6.46 -7.73 11.36
CA ILE A 590 -6.05 -8.80 10.45
C ILE A 590 -4.56 -8.64 10.19
N SER A 591 -3.77 -9.70 10.35
CA SER A 591 -2.42 -9.71 9.81
C SER A 591 -2.46 -10.42 8.45
N PRO A 592 -2.12 -9.75 7.33
CA PRO A 592 -1.92 -10.44 6.05
C PRO A 592 -0.71 -11.39 6.09
N PHE A 593 0.11 -11.31 7.16
CA PHE A 593 1.24 -12.17 7.45
C PHE A 593 0.89 -13.40 8.31
N MET A 594 -0.38 -13.61 8.68
CA MET A 594 -0.86 -14.79 9.42
C MET A 594 -1.63 -15.79 8.55
#